data_AF-A0A4P2VJW1-F1
#
_entry.id   AF-A0A4P2VJW1-F1
#
_cell.length_a   1.000
_cell.length_b   1.000
_cell.length_c   1.000
_cell.angle_alpha   90.00
_cell.angle_beta   90.00
_cell.angle_gamma   90.00
#
_symmetry.space_group_name_H-M   'P 1'
#
loop_
_entity.id
_entity.type
_entity.pdbx_description
1 polymer ?
#
loop_
_entity_poly.entity_id
_entity_poly.type
_entity_poly.pdbx_seq_one_letter_code
_entity_poly.pdbx_strand_id
1 'polypeptide(L)'
;MHIDPIRELAEAIRASGIFRRNKIAIEEKARAVLLYMAGLSSWEIAEEMGVSHASVLDWARAVASIPGSVPPRERRLVAVDETELKVNGRIVYVWAAMDLDTRELLAMESTWSRSAIHAFLFLRRVLERCTNKPLFVVDRGPWYGWAFRSLGLSYYHETFGIRSRIERFFRTLKRRTKVFANNVNARRLHVHALNIILSIFQLYYNWLRYHKGIGGIPAIAAMRR
;
A
#
# COMPACT_ATOMS: atom_id res chain seq x y z
N MET A 1 -1.05 -4.88 -23.65
CA MET A 1 -0.97 -6.03 -22.72
C MET A 1 -2.13 -5.89 -21.73
N HIS A 2 -3.20 -6.66 -21.94
CA HIS A 2 -4.33 -6.71 -21.02
C HIS A 2 -3.97 -7.72 -19.94
N ILE A 3 -3.83 -7.25 -18.70
CA ILE A 3 -3.50 -8.10 -17.56
C ILE A 3 -4.82 -8.47 -16.90
N ASP A 4 -5.04 -9.77 -16.70
CA ASP A 4 -6.17 -10.25 -15.92
C ASP A 4 -5.78 -10.25 -14.43
N PRO A 5 -6.22 -9.27 -13.63
CA PRO A 5 -5.79 -9.15 -12.24
C PRO A 5 -6.22 -10.35 -11.39
N ILE A 6 -7.32 -11.03 -11.74
CA ILE A 6 -7.78 -12.22 -11.01
C ILE A 6 -6.79 -13.36 -11.23
N ARG A 7 -6.41 -13.60 -12.49
CA ARG A 7 -5.45 -14.65 -12.83
C ARG A 7 -4.09 -14.40 -12.18
N GLU A 8 -3.55 -13.19 -12.29
CA GLU A 8 -2.23 -12.87 -11.72
C GLU A 8 -2.22 -13.02 -10.18
N LEU A 9 -3.27 -12.55 -9.50
CA LEU A 9 -3.37 -12.72 -8.05
C LEU A 9 -3.58 -14.19 -7.68
N ALA A 10 -4.37 -14.95 -8.44
CA ALA A 10 -4.57 -16.38 -8.22
C ALA A 10 -3.25 -17.16 -8.37
N GLU A 11 -2.43 -16.84 -9.36
CA GLU A 11 -1.10 -17.41 -9.55
C GLU A 11 -0.17 -17.09 -8.37
N ALA A 12 -0.15 -15.83 -7.90
CA ALA A 12 0.61 -15.43 -6.71
C ALA A 12 0.13 -16.17 -5.44
N ILE A 13 -1.19 -16.35 -5.27
CA ILE A 13 -1.77 -17.12 -4.16
C ILE A 13 -1.34 -18.60 -4.24
N ARG A 14 -1.32 -19.21 -5.43
CA ARG A 14 -0.85 -20.58 -5.62
C ARG A 14 0.62 -20.73 -5.27
N ALA A 15 1.47 -19.87 -5.83
CA ALA A 15 2.91 -19.90 -5.64
C ALA A 15 3.32 -19.71 -4.16
N SER A 16 2.56 -18.90 -3.43
CA SER A 16 2.82 -18.64 -2.01
C SER A 16 2.33 -19.74 -1.07
N GLY A 17 1.46 -20.65 -1.51
CA GLY A 17 0.97 -21.76 -0.69
C GLY A 17 0.17 -21.34 0.56
N ILE A 18 -0.33 -20.10 0.60
CA ILE A 18 -0.97 -19.52 1.79
C ILE A 18 -2.28 -20.21 2.21
N PHE A 19 -2.95 -20.91 1.29
CA PHE A 19 -4.17 -21.67 1.56
C PHE A 19 -3.91 -23.17 1.52
N ARG A 20 -3.96 -23.81 2.70
CA ARG A 20 -3.81 -25.28 2.84
C ARG A 20 -5.02 -26.08 2.38
N ARG A 21 -6.22 -25.48 2.39
CA ARG A 21 -7.49 -26.11 1.97
C ARG A 21 -8.25 -25.18 1.02
N ASN A 22 -8.71 -25.71 -0.10
CA ASN A 22 -9.40 -24.94 -1.15
C ASN A 22 -10.82 -25.49 -1.39
N LYS A 23 -11.69 -25.36 -0.38
CA LYS A 23 -13.13 -25.61 -0.57
C LYS A 23 -13.76 -24.62 -1.57
N ILE A 24 -13.22 -23.40 -1.60
CA ILE A 24 -13.53 -22.36 -2.59
C ILE A 24 -12.32 -22.24 -3.53
N ALA A 25 -12.58 -22.10 -4.83
CA ALA A 25 -11.55 -21.94 -5.85
C ALA A 25 -10.64 -20.73 -5.57
N ILE A 26 -9.37 -20.83 -5.96
CA ILE A 26 -8.38 -19.77 -5.69
C ILE A 26 -8.74 -18.49 -6.44
N GLU A 27 -9.28 -18.62 -7.65
CA GLU A 27 -9.78 -17.53 -8.48
C GLU A 27 -10.91 -16.75 -7.77
N GLU A 28 -11.83 -17.45 -7.12
CA GLU A 28 -12.89 -16.81 -6.33
C GLU A 28 -12.32 -16.08 -5.12
N LYS A 29 -11.35 -16.66 -4.43
CA LYS A 29 -10.64 -15.96 -3.34
C LYS A 29 -9.91 -14.72 -3.87
N ALA A 30 -9.25 -14.81 -5.02
CA ALA A 30 -8.57 -13.69 -5.67
C ALA A 30 -9.57 -12.60 -6.06
N ARG A 31 -10.71 -12.97 -6.65
CA ARG A 31 -11.82 -12.06 -6.99
C ARG A 31 -12.34 -11.34 -5.76
N ALA A 32 -12.62 -12.05 -4.68
CA ALA A 32 -13.08 -11.47 -3.41
C ALA A 32 -12.08 -10.43 -2.87
N VAL A 33 -10.78 -10.76 -2.86
CA VAL A 33 -9.75 -9.83 -2.38
C VAL A 33 -9.60 -8.63 -3.33
N LEU A 34 -9.73 -8.81 -4.65
CA LEU A 34 -9.73 -7.71 -5.62
C LEU A 34 -10.91 -6.76 -5.45
N LEU A 35 -12.12 -7.28 -5.23
CA LEU A 35 -13.30 -6.49 -4.92
C LEU A 35 -13.11 -5.72 -3.61
N TYR A 36 -12.55 -6.38 -2.59
CA TYR A 36 -12.19 -5.73 -1.34
C TYR A 36 -11.22 -4.56 -1.59
N MET A 37 -10.16 -4.77 -2.39
CA MET A 37 -9.19 -3.74 -2.77
C MET A 37 -9.77 -2.62 -3.67
N ALA A 38 -10.81 -2.93 -4.44
CA ALA A 38 -11.57 -1.97 -5.23
C ALA A 38 -12.46 -1.07 -4.35
N GLY A 39 -12.74 -1.51 -3.12
CA GLY A 39 -13.43 -0.74 -2.10
C GLY A 39 -14.82 -1.26 -1.75
N LEU A 40 -15.15 -2.51 -2.06
CA LEU A 40 -16.35 -3.15 -1.53
C LEU A 40 -16.11 -3.60 -0.08
N SER A 41 -17.17 -3.62 0.71
CA SER A 41 -17.18 -4.25 2.02
C SER A 41 -17.14 -5.76 1.93
N SER A 42 -16.60 -6.40 2.97
CA SER A 42 -16.66 -7.86 3.07
C SER A 42 -18.08 -8.38 3.25
N TRP A 43 -19.07 -7.54 3.61
CA TRP A 43 -20.49 -7.90 3.61
C TRP A 43 -21.06 -7.91 2.20
N GLU A 44 -20.83 -6.86 1.40
CA GLU A 44 -21.25 -6.80 -0.01
C GLU A 44 -20.63 -7.96 -0.82
N ILE A 45 -19.35 -8.24 -0.60
CA ILE A 45 -18.65 -9.36 -1.27
C ILE A 45 -19.22 -10.71 -0.83
N ALA A 46 -19.50 -10.86 0.47
CA ALA A 46 -20.07 -12.09 1.02
C ALA A 46 -21.46 -12.37 0.44
N GLU A 47 -22.30 -11.35 0.33
CA GLU A 47 -23.62 -11.42 -0.30
C GLU A 47 -23.51 -11.79 -1.78
N GLU A 48 -22.66 -11.10 -2.53
CA GLU A 48 -22.45 -11.37 -3.97
C GLU A 48 -21.94 -12.79 -4.24
N MET A 49 -21.08 -13.32 -3.37
CA MET A 49 -20.38 -14.59 -3.58
C MET A 49 -20.99 -15.78 -2.83
N GLY A 50 -22.04 -15.56 -2.04
CA GLY A 50 -22.67 -16.62 -1.24
C GLY A 50 -21.75 -17.22 -0.17
N VAL A 51 -20.85 -16.41 0.41
CA VAL A 51 -19.90 -16.84 1.45
C VAL A 51 -20.04 -16.01 2.72
N SER A 52 -19.37 -16.37 3.80
CA SER A 52 -19.38 -15.55 5.01
C SER A 52 -18.46 -14.33 4.88
N HIS A 53 -18.84 -13.19 5.46
CA HIS A 53 -17.98 -12.01 5.59
C HIS A 53 -16.64 -12.35 6.27
N ALA A 54 -16.67 -13.23 7.28
CA ALA A 54 -15.47 -13.69 7.98
C ALA A 54 -14.50 -14.39 7.02
N SER A 55 -15.00 -15.21 6.09
CA SER A 55 -14.19 -15.86 5.07
C SER A 55 -13.50 -14.84 4.15
N VAL A 56 -14.21 -13.80 3.72
CA VAL A 56 -13.61 -12.72 2.91
C VAL A 56 -12.47 -12.03 3.66
N LEU A 57 -12.67 -11.71 4.95
CA LEU A 57 -11.62 -11.12 5.78
C LEU A 57 -10.42 -12.05 5.99
N ASP A 58 -10.66 -13.35 6.18
CA ASP A 58 -9.59 -14.33 6.33
C ASP A 58 -8.78 -14.50 5.05
N TRP A 59 -9.44 -14.48 3.88
CA TRP A 59 -8.74 -14.49 2.60
C TRP A 59 -7.91 -13.23 2.39
N ALA A 60 -8.46 -12.06 2.72
CA ALA A 60 -7.72 -10.80 2.66
C ALA A 60 -6.48 -10.84 3.57
N ARG A 61 -6.63 -11.28 4.84
CA ARG A 61 -5.51 -11.43 5.78
C ARG A 61 -4.45 -12.41 5.29
N ALA A 62 -4.87 -13.53 4.70
CA ALA A 62 -3.94 -14.50 4.12
C ALA A 62 -3.18 -13.90 2.92
N VAL A 63 -3.85 -13.16 2.03
CA VAL A 63 -3.18 -12.46 0.92
C VAL A 63 -2.22 -11.38 1.43
N ALA A 64 -2.50 -10.76 2.58
CA ALA A 64 -1.60 -9.78 3.19
C ALA A 64 -0.22 -10.32 3.55
N SER A 65 -0.07 -11.65 3.69
CA SER A 65 1.23 -12.29 3.91
C SER A 65 2.03 -12.49 2.64
N ILE A 66 1.42 -12.30 1.46
CA ILE A 66 2.14 -12.24 0.19
C ILE A 66 2.89 -10.90 0.15
N PRO A 67 4.21 -10.88 -0.09
CA PRO A 67 4.96 -9.63 -0.18
C PRO A 67 4.43 -8.73 -1.30
N GLY A 68 3.73 -7.66 -0.94
CA GLY A 68 3.34 -6.58 -1.88
C GLY A 68 4.48 -5.62 -2.23
N SER A 69 5.64 -5.83 -1.62
CA SER A 69 6.84 -5.04 -1.83
C SER A 69 7.43 -5.26 -3.21
N VAL A 70 7.95 -4.17 -3.78
CA VAL A 70 8.75 -4.22 -5.01
C VAL A 70 10.20 -4.60 -4.68
N PRO A 71 10.93 -5.25 -5.61
CA PRO A 71 12.32 -5.60 -5.40
C PRO A 71 13.20 -4.35 -5.21
N PRO A 72 14.33 -4.45 -4.50
CA PRO A 72 15.31 -3.37 -4.41
C PRO A 72 15.83 -2.99 -5.80
N ARG A 73 15.85 -1.69 -6.10
CA ARG A 73 16.34 -1.14 -7.36
C ARG A 73 17.03 0.20 -7.11
N GLU A 74 17.77 0.69 -8.10
CA GLU A 74 18.25 2.06 -8.08
C GLU A 74 17.07 3.02 -8.22
N ARG A 75 17.00 4.02 -7.35
CA ARG A 75 15.95 5.03 -7.34
C ARG A 75 16.58 6.41 -7.48
N ARG A 76 16.10 7.22 -8.42
CA ARG A 76 16.58 8.58 -8.58
C ARG A 76 15.90 9.54 -7.62
N LEU A 77 14.57 9.50 -7.59
CA LEU A 77 13.74 10.46 -6.88
C LEU A 77 12.58 9.77 -6.15
N VAL A 78 12.55 9.87 -4.82
CA VAL A 78 11.54 9.23 -3.97
C VAL A 78 10.74 10.29 -3.22
N ALA A 79 9.43 10.33 -3.43
CA ALA A 79 8.53 11.12 -2.60
C ALA A 79 8.23 10.37 -1.30
N VAL A 80 8.36 11.04 -0.17
CA VAL A 80 7.90 10.56 1.14
C VAL A 80 6.95 11.60 1.71
N ASP A 81 5.81 11.13 2.17
CA ASP A 81 4.78 12.00 2.71
C ASP A 81 3.89 11.17 3.64
N GLU A 82 3.10 11.84 4.46
CA GLU A 82 2.18 11.20 5.37
C GLU A 82 0.81 11.88 5.37
N THR A 83 -0.20 11.16 5.82
CA THR A 83 -1.55 11.71 5.85
C THR A 83 -2.35 11.24 7.05
N GLU A 84 -3.16 12.16 7.56
CA GLU A 84 -4.13 11.87 8.61
C GLU A 84 -5.33 11.10 8.06
N LEU A 85 -5.70 10.07 8.80
CA LEU A 85 -6.81 9.20 8.51
C LEU A 85 -7.65 9.05 9.78
N LYS A 86 -8.90 9.50 9.72
CA LYS A 86 -9.86 9.34 10.81
C LYS A 86 -10.51 7.97 10.70
N VAL A 87 -10.24 7.09 11.67
CA VAL A 87 -10.87 5.78 11.78
C VAL A 87 -11.52 5.65 13.15
N ASN A 88 -12.84 5.40 13.17
CA ASN A 88 -13.61 5.18 14.41
C ASN A 88 -13.39 6.30 15.45
N GLY A 89 -13.41 7.56 14.99
CA GLY A 89 -13.22 8.74 15.85
C GLY A 89 -11.77 8.98 16.31
N ARG A 90 -10.81 8.13 15.93
CA ARG A 90 -9.39 8.29 16.25
C ARG A 90 -8.59 8.70 15.01
N ILE A 91 -7.54 9.48 15.22
CA ILE A 91 -6.60 9.84 14.17
C ILE A 91 -5.48 8.81 14.13
N VAL A 92 -5.22 8.29 12.93
CA VAL A 92 -4.07 7.46 12.61
C VAL A 92 -3.33 8.15 11.46
N TYR A 93 -2.01 8.05 11.45
CA TYR A 93 -1.18 8.60 10.38
C TYR A 93 -0.76 7.48 9.46
N VAL A 94 -0.89 7.67 8.16
CA VAL A 94 -0.39 6.74 7.15
C VAL A 94 0.77 7.38 6.41
N TRP A 95 1.93 6.74 6.48
CA TRP A 95 3.14 7.10 5.77
C TRP A 95 3.20 6.33 4.46
N ALA A 96 3.64 6.99 3.40
CA ALA A 96 3.87 6.36 2.12
C ALA A 96 5.14 6.89 1.47
N ALA A 97 5.83 6.01 0.75
CA ALA A 97 6.98 6.35 -0.06
C ALA A 97 6.75 5.86 -1.48
N MET A 98 6.98 6.72 -2.45
CA MET A 98 6.74 6.45 -3.86
C MET A 98 7.96 6.82 -4.68
N ASP A 99 8.42 5.89 -5.52
CA ASP A 99 9.34 6.24 -6.60
C ASP A 99 8.60 7.08 -7.64
N LEU A 100 9.05 8.30 -7.86
CA LEU A 100 8.37 9.26 -8.70
C LEU A 100 8.52 8.96 -10.19
N ASP A 101 9.50 8.15 -10.57
CA ASP A 101 9.77 7.77 -11.96
C ASP A 101 8.87 6.61 -12.41
N THR A 102 8.74 5.59 -11.58
CA THR A 102 7.97 4.35 -11.89
C THR A 102 6.58 4.33 -11.27
N ARG A 103 6.33 5.22 -10.29
CA ARG A 103 5.17 5.23 -9.39
C ARG A 103 5.08 4.03 -8.45
N GLU A 104 6.10 3.19 -8.32
CA GLU A 104 6.10 2.10 -7.35
C GLU A 104 5.99 2.65 -5.92
N LEU A 105 5.09 2.08 -5.12
CA LEU A 105 5.06 2.29 -3.69
C LEU A 105 6.15 1.42 -3.04
N LEU A 106 7.13 2.09 -2.43
CA LEU A 106 8.28 1.44 -1.79
C LEU A 106 7.91 0.91 -0.42
N ALA A 107 7.18 1.72 0.35
CA ALA A 107 6.69 1.35 1.67
C ALA A 107 5.37 2.07 1.97
N MET A 108 4.55 1.41 2.78
CA MET A 108 3.37 1.97 3.42
C MET A 108 3.28 1.46 4.85
N GLU A 109 2.98 2.35 5.78
CA GLU A 109 2.70 1.96 7.16
C GLU A 109 1.84 2.97 7.88
N SER A 110 1.24 2.55 8.97
CA SER A 110 0.44 3.39 9.85
C SER A 110 1.02 3.50 11.25
N THR A 111 0.89 4.68 11.84
CA THR A 111 1.38 5.01 13.19
C THR A 111 0.33 5.82 13.95
N TRP A 112 0.38 5.75 15.28
CA TRP A 112 -0.52 6.54 16.15
C TRP A 112 -0.11 8.01 16.28
N SER A 113 1.14 8.34 15.94
CA SER A 113 1.66 9.70 16.01
C SER A 113 2.66 9.96 14.88
N ARG A 114 2.98 11.25 14.67
CA ARG A 114 4.09 11.69 13.82
C ARG A 114 5.21 12.18 14.71
N SER A 115 6.39 11.60 14.56
CA SER A 115 7.59 12.03 15.26
C SER A 115 8.82 11.74 14.40
N ALA A 116 9.94 12.35 14.76
CA ALA A 116 11.22 12.13 14.08
C ALA A 116 11.64 10.65 14.11
N ILE A 117 11.30 9.92 15.17
CA ILE A 117 11.55 8.48 15.28
C ILE A 117 10.71 7.69 14.28
N HIS A 118 9.42 8.01 14.13
CA HIS A 118 8.57 7.37 13.12
C HIS A 118 9.09 7.63 11.70
N ALA A 119 9.45 8.89 11.39
CA ALA A 119 10.04 9.23 10.09
C ALA A 119 11.35 8.46 9.85
N PHE A 120 12.21 8.33 10.85
CA PHE A 120 13.46 7.57 10.76
C PHE A 120 13.22 6.08 10.48
N LEU A 121 12.34 5.43 11.25
CA LEU A 121 12.00 4.03 11.06
C LEU A 121 11.37 3.79 9.69
N PHE A 122 10.47 4.67 9.26
CA PHE A 122 9.86 4.61 7.94
C PHE A 122 10.90 4.72 6.83
N LEU A 123 11.79 5.72 6.89
CA LEU A 123 12.85 5.90 5.90
C LEU A 123 13.80 4.71 5.82
N ARG A 124 14.14 4.07 6.96
CA ARG A 124 14.93 2.83 6.94
C ARG A 124 14.23 1.73 6.14
N ARG A 125 12.92 1.57 6.33
CA ARG A 125 12.11 0.61 5.58
C ARG A 125 12.04 0.93 4.08
N VAL A 126 12.00 2.22 3.73
CA VAL A 126 12.08 2.66 2.32
C VAL A 126 13.42 2.30 1.69
N LEU A 127 14.52 2.49 2.43
CA LEU A 127 15.87 2.16 1.96
C LEU A 127 16.07 0.67 1.70
N GLU A 128 15.33 -0.23 2.36
CA GLU A 128 15.34 -1.67 2.02
C GLU A 128 14.89 -1.95 0.57
N ARG A 129 14.28 -0.96 -0.11
CA ARG A 129 13.85 -1.04 -1.52
C ARG A 129 14.70 -0.20 -2.46
N CYS A 130 15.79 0.36 -1.96
CA CYS A 130 16.72 1.20 -2.72
C CYS A 130 18.12 0.55 -2.65
N THR A 131 18.73 0.28 -3.81
CA THR A 131 20.13 -0.17 -3.85
C THR A 131 21.12 1.00 -3.73
N ASN A 132 20.63 2.23 -3.87
CA ASN A 132 21.36 3.49 -3.75
C ASN A 132 20.74 4.40 -2.66
N LYS A 133 21.30 5.61 -2.50
CA LYS A 133 20.70 6.69 -1.70
C LYS A 133 19.97 7.67 -2.63
N PRO A 134 18.64 7.53 -2.85
CA PRO A 134 17.90 8.44 -3.71
C PRO A 134 17.87 9.86 -3.15
N LEU A 135 17.55 10.82 -4.03
CA LEU A 135 17.09 12.14 -3.59
C LEU A 135 15.64 12.02 -3.10
N PHE A 136 15.36 12.54 -1.91
CA PHE A 136 14.02 12.52 -1.34
C PHE A 136 13.28 13.84 -1.53
N VAL A 137 11.98 13.73 -1.79
CA VAL A 137 11.06 14.87 -1.86
C VAL A 137 10.05 14.73 -0.73
N VAL A 138 10.02 15.70 0.18
CA VAL A 138 9.15 15.68 1.36
C VAL A 138 8.39 16.99 1.54
N ASP A 139 7.40 16.94 2.42
CA ASP A 139 6.72 18.13 2.90
C ASP A 139 7.56 18.90 3.94
N ARG A 140 7.01 19.96 4.52
CA ARG A 140 7.69 20.75 5.56
C ARG A 140 7.51 20.18 6.97
N GLY A 141 7.19 18.90 7.09
CA GLY A 141 6.98 18.20 8.34
C GLY A 141 8.23 18.28 9.24
N PRO A 142 8.11 18.77 10.49
CA PRO A 142 9.26 19.02 11.36
C PRO A 142 10.01 17.73 11.74
N TRP A 143 9.39 16.56 11.61
CA TRP A 143 9.99 15.25 11.91
C TRP A 143 11.03 14.80 10.89
N TYR A 144 11.00 15.31 9.65
CA TYR A 144 11.89 14.84 8.58
C TYR A 144 13.35 15.27 8.79
N GLY A 145 13.59 16.50 9.27
CA GLY A 145 14.93 17.07 9.30
C GLY A 145 15.95 16.27 10.12
N TRP A 146 15.57 15.78 11.30
CA TRP A 146 16.44 14.90 12.10
C TRP A 146 16.62 13.54 11.42
N ALA A 147 15.55 12.92 10.94
CA ALA A 147 15.59 11.59 10.34
C ALA A 147 16.50 11.52 9.11
N PHE A 148 16.43 12.50 8.21
CA PHE A 148 17.30 12.59 7.02
C PHE A 148 18.78 12.78 7.40
N ARG A 149 19.08 13.67 8.35
CA ARG A 149 20.44 13.88 8.84
C ARG A 149 21.02 12.61 9.45
N SER A 150 20.26 11.92 10.30
CA SER A 150 20.68 10.69 10.97
C SER A 150 20.96 9.54 9.99
N LEU A 151 20.29 9.51 8.84
CA LEU A 151 20.50 8.49 7.79
C LEU A 151 21.51 8.92 6.72
N GLY A 152 22.01 10.16 6.77
CA GLY A 152 22.91 10.72 5.76
C GLY A 152 22.28 10.70 4.37
N LEU A 153 21.05 11.22 4.27
CA LEU A 153 20.22 11.24 3.08
C LEU A 153 19.95 12.68 2.63
N SER A 154 19.99 12.89 1.31
CA SER A 154 19.66 14.19 0.71
C SER A 154 18.15 14.31 0.51
N TYR A 155 17.59 15.46 0.85
CA TYR A 155 16.19 15.77 0.61
C TYR A 155 15.99 17.25 0.26
N TYR A 156 14.88 17.55 -0.40
CA TYR A 156 14.39 18.92 -0.55
C TYR A 156 12.90 19.01 -0.28
N HIS A 157 12.47 20.21 0.09
CA HIS A 157 11.07 20.54 0.27
C HIS A 157 10.48 21.03 -1.05
N GLU A 158 9.40 20.41 -1.49
CA GLU A 158 8.61 20.89 -2.61
C GLU A 158 7.17 21.12 -2.13
N THR A 159 6.59 22.27 -2.44
CA THR A 159 5.21 22.60 -2.05
C THR A 159 4.24 22.41 -3.22
N PHE A 160 4.71 22.55 -4.46
CA PHE A 160 3.91 22.40 -5.68
C PHE A 160 4.75 21.74 -6.77
N GLY A 161 4.20 20.77 -7.50
CA GLY A 161 4.88 20.10 -8.62
C GLY A 161 4.89 18.58 -8.49
N ILE A 162 6.07 17.99 -8.31
CA ILE A 162 6.29 16.53 -8.41
C ILE A 162 5.59 15.74 -7.30
N ARG A 163 5.40 16.36 -6.11
CA ARG A 163 4.62 15.78 -4.99
C ARG A 163 3.13 15.57 -5.28
N SER A 164 2.58 16.20 -6.31
CA SER A 164 1.18 15.99 -6.72
C SER A 164 0.84 14.52 -6.99
N ARG A 165 1.84 13.68 -7.31
CA ARG A 165 1.67 12.23 -7.49
C ARG A 165 1.33 11.53 -6.19
N ILE A 166 2.09 11.77 -5.12
CA ILE A 166 1.86 11.14 -3.82
C ILE A 166 0.61 11.69 -3.13
N GLU A 167 0.30 12.98 -3.31
CA GLU A 167 -0.94 13.59 -2.82
C GLU A 167 -2.19 13.00 -3.50
N ARG A 168 -2.14 12.81 -4.83
CA ARG A 168 -3.21 12.14 -5.58
C ARG A 168 -3.38 10.69 -5.15
N PHE A 169 -2.27 10.03 -4.85
CA PHE A 169 -2.30 8.71 -4.24
C PHE A 169 -3.02 8.73 -2.89
N PHE A 170 -2.68 9.64 -1.98
CA PHE A 170 -3.35 9.74 -0.69
C PHE A 170 -4.83 10.06 -0.79
N ARG A 171 -5.24 10.88 -1.76
CA ARG A 171 -6.67 11.11 -2.04
C ARG A 171 -7.39 9.82 -2.43
N THR A 172 -6.74 9.00 -3.25
CA THR A 172 -7.27 7.67 -3.63
C THR A 172 -7.33 6.74 -2.42
N LEU A 173 -6.28 6.73 -1.60
CA LEU A 173 -6.23 5.94 -0.38
C LEU A 173 -7.35 6.32 0.57
N LYS A 174 -7.54 7.62 0.88
CA LYS A 174 -8.61 8.13 1.75
C LYS A 174 -10.00 7.75 1.28
N ARG A 175 -10.25 7.82 -0.04
CA ARG A 175 -11.54 7.40 -0.61
C ARG A 175 -11.82 5.92 -0.35
N ARG A 176 -10.79 5.07 -0.39
CA ARG A 176 -10.93 3.62 -0.22
C ARG A 176 -10.91 3.18 1.24
N THR A 177 -10.09 3.81 2.08
CA THR A 177 -10.00 3.55 3.52
C THR A 177 -11.23 3.98 4.29
N LYS A 178 -12.03 4.92 3.78
CA LYS A 178 -13.37 5.18 4.33
C LYS A 178 -14.25 3.93 4.32
N VAL A 179 -14.14 3.08 3.30
CA VAL A 179 -14.86 1.80 3.25
C VAL A 179 -14.21 0.77 4.17
N PHE A 180 -12.87 0.67 4.16
CA PHE A 180 -12.15 -0.26 5.03
C PHE A 180 -12.37 0.01 6.53
N ALA A 181 -12.42 1.28 6.93
CA ALA A 181 -12.67 1.71 8.31
C ALA A 181 -14.01 1.18 8.85
N ASN A 182 -15.03 1.07 7.98
CA ASN A 182 -16.33 0.52 8.34
C ASN A 182 -16.33 -1.01 8.47
N ASN A 183 -15.36 -1.69 7.85
CA ASN A 183 -15.30 -3.16 7.79
C ASN A 183 -14.45 -3.80 8.88
N VAL A 184 -13.55 -3.02 9.50
CA VAL A 184 -12.75 -3.52 10.63
C VAL A 184 -13.50 -3.25 11.92
N ASN A 185 -13.68 -4.28 12.74
CA ASN A 185 -14.46 -4.27 13.97
C ASN A 185 -14.24 -2.95 14.76
N ALA A 186 -15.28 -2.11 14.76
CA ALA A 186 -15.16 -0.67 15.00
C ALA A 186 -14.62 -0.31 16.40
N ARG A 187 -14.73 -1.24 17.36
CA ARG A 187 -14.34 -1.04 18.75
C ARG A 187 -12.85 -1.20 19.02
N ARG A 188 -12.09 -1.84 18.11
CA ARG A 188 -10.67 -2.17 18.31
C ARG A 188 -9.88 -2.07 17.01
N LEU A 189 -9.89 -0.92 16.34
CA LEU A 189 -8.95 -0.72 15.25
C LEU A 189 -7.53 -0.63 15.84
N HIS A 190 -6.77 -1.73 15.73
CA HIS A 190 -5.35 -1.73 16.02
C HIS A 190 -4.61 -1.28 14.76
N VAL A 191 -3.59 -0.42 14.89
CA VAL A 191 -2.66 -0.05 13.80
C VAL A 191 -2.17 -1.26 13.00
N HIS A 192 -2.03 -2.41 13.66
CA HIS A 192 -1.71 -3.68 13.01
C HIS A 192 -2.74 -4.10 11.94
N ALA A 193 -4.04 -4.00 12.22
CA ALA A 193 -5.09 -4.33 11.26
C ALA A 193 -5.11 -3.37 10.07
N LEU A 194 -4.83 -2.08 10.30
CA LEU A 194 -4.66 -1.11 9.22
C LEU A 194 -3.44 -1.46 8.37
N ASN A 195 -2.30 -1.83 8.99
CA ASN A 195 -1.10 -2.25 8.25
C ASN A 195 -1.33 -3.47 7.36
N ILE A 196 -2.16 -4.43 7.78
CA ILE A 196 -2.59 -5.57 6.93
C ILE A 196 -3.33 -5.06 5.69
N ILE A 197 -4.26 -4.12 5.85
CA ILE A 197 -4.99 -3.54 4.71
C ILE A 197 -4.04 -2.75 3.81
N LEU A 198 -3.12 -1.98 4.38
CA LEU A 198 -2.13 -1.22 3.63
C LEU A 198 -1.18 -2.14 2.84
N SER A 199 -0.79 -3.32 3.37
CA SER A 199 0.08 -4.25 2.65
C SER A 199 -0.63 -4.87 1.44
N ILE A 200 -1.89 -5.29 1.61
CA ILE A 200 -2.75 -5.76 0.52
C ILE A 200 -2.95 -4.65 -0.52
N PHE A 201 -3.17 -3.41 -0.06
CA PHE A 201 -3.31 -2.25 -0.93
C PHE A 201 -2.05 -1.97 -1.75
N GLN A 202 -0.88 -2.06 -1.12
CA GLN A 202 0.42 -1.89 -1.77
C GLN A 202 0.63 -2.96 -2.84
N LEU A 203 0.32 -4.23 -2.55
CA LEU A 203 0.34 -5.33 -3.52
C LEU A 203 -0.51 -4.99 -4.75
N TYR A 204 -1.78 -4.66 -4.55
CA TYR A 204 -2.68 -4.33 -5.65
C TYR A 204 -2.22 -3.10 -6.43
N TYR A 205 -1.77 -2.05 -5.74
CA TYR A 205 -1.34 -0.83 -6.39
C TYR A 205 -0.13 -1.07 -7.30
N ASN A 206 0.85 -1.85 -6.83
CA ASN A 206 2.13 -2.07 -7.52
C ASN A 206 2.05 -3.13 -8.61
N TRP A 207 1.23 -4.17 -8.44
CA TRP A 207 1.28 -5.37 -9.27
C TRP A 207 0.03 -5.64 -10.11
N LEU A 208 -1.13 -5.09 -9.73
CA LEU A 208 -2.41 -5.46 -10.34
C LEU A 208 -3.15 -4.27 -10.95
N ARG A 209 -2.92 -3.05 -10.42
CA ARG A 209 -3.63 -1.85 -10.85
C ARG A 209 -2.95 -1.19 -12.03
N TYR A 210 -3.69 -1.02 -13.13
CA TYR A 210 -3.26 -0.19 -14.25
C TYR A 210 -3.33 1.31 -13.91
N HIS A 211 -2.27 2.06 -14.24
CA HIS A 211 -2.20 3.50 -14.07
C HIS A 211 -2.07 4.21 -15.41
N LYS A 212 -3.15 4.89 -15.82
CA LYS A 212 -3.18 5.68 -17.07
C LYS A 212 -1.98 6.63 -17.20
N GLY A 213 -1.55 7.24 -16.10
CA GLY A 213 -0.46 8.23 -16.11
C GLY A 213 0.96 7.68 -16.34
N ILE A 214 1.16 6.36 -16.34
CA ILE A 214 2.41 5.71 -16.77
C ILE A 214 2.17 4.66 -17.87
N GLY A 215 0.93 4.58 -18.40
CA GLY A 215 0.57 3.60 -19.44
C GLY A 215 0.70 2.13 -19.02
N GLY A 216 0.74 1.83 -17.71
CA GLY A 216 1.07 0.47 -17.24
C GLY A 216 0.83 0.25 -15.76
N ILE A 217 1.20 -0.95 -15.31
CA ILE A 217 1.30 -1.33 -13.89
C ILE A 217 2.68 -0.88 -13.37
N PRO A 218 2.79 -0.32 -12.15
CA PRO A 218 4.04 0.30 -11.68
C PRO A 218 5.23 -0.66 -11.70
N ALA A 219 5.07 -1.88 -11.16
CA ALA A 219 6.15 -2.87 -11.12
C ALA A 219 6.59 -3.30 -12.54
N ILE A 220 5.65 -3.45 -13.47
CA ILE A 220 5.96 -3.82 -14.86
C ILE A 220 6.62 -2.65 -15.60
N ALA A 221 6.17 -1.42 -15.35
CA ALA A 221 6.80 -0.23 -15.92
C ALA A 221 8.25 -0.06 -15.42
N ALA A 222 8.50 -0.40 -14.15
CA ALA A 222 9.83 -0.38 -13.56
C ALA A 222 10.79 -1.44 -14.15
N MET A 223 10.27 -2.58 -14.63
CA MET A 223 11.10 -3.61 -15.28
C MET A 223 11.57 -3.24 -16.68
N ARG A 224 10.97 -2.22 -17.29
CA ARG A 224 11.29 -1.75 -18.66
C ARG A 224 12.32 -0.61 -18.68
N ARG A 225 12.78 -0.19 -17.51
CA ARG A 225 13.80 0.84 -17.30
C ARG A 225 15.05 0.19 -16.73
#